data_AF-A0A1Q8TPH6-F1
#
_entry.id   AF-A0A1Q8TPH6-F1
#
_cell.length_a   1.000
_cell.length_b   1.000
_cell.length_c   1.000
_cell.angle_alpha   90.00
_cell.angle_beta   90.00
_cell.angle_gamma   90.00
#
_symmetry.space_group_name_H-M   'P 1'
#
loop_
_entity.id
_entity.type
_entity.pdbx_description
1 polymer ?
#
loop_
_entity_poly.entity_id
_entity_poly.type
_entity_poly.pdbx_seq_one_letter_code
_entity_poly.pdbx_strand_id
1 'polypeptide(L)'
;MEWWETVRVLAEEPLVRLVVGEGFRGIVRRVRRGRGSAAAHSETVPAIPAGGAEGTETAVTTVANGRTGEQLAESLLQGLGNEWMRAATRLLGEHRDGYWLRRFLDEQDPQPEHLQYVDRSGTHPSVNWIGIAHRLMNEFPLTDAPPVQGSRSEMAVLRIATALAGAAPLNLKASLEVLDETELRLVQRAITAAATGEGC
;
A
#
# COMPACT_ATOMS: atom_id res chain seq x y z
N MET A 1 -2.88 -33.63 16.91
CA MET A 1 -3.85 -32.53 16.80
C MET A 1 -3.58 -31.88 15.46
N GLU A 2 -4.37 -32.23 14.45
CA GLU A 2 -4.13 -31.81 13.08
C GLU A 2 -4.70 -30.41 12.85
N TRP A 3 -3.90 -29.51 12.28
CA TRP A 3 -4.22 -28.11 12.02
C TRP A 3 -5.54 -27.87 11.25
N TRP A 4 -6.02 -28.88 10.53
CA TRP A 4 -7.33 -28.86 9.88
C TRP A 4 -8.51 -28.76 10.86
N GLU A 5 -8.38 -29.27 12.09
CA GLU A 5 -9.43 -29.13 13.12
C GLU A 5 -9.52 -27.70 13.64
N THR A 6 -8.40 -26.98 13.76
CA THR A 6 -8.38 -25.57 14.20
C THR A 6 -9.00 -24.65 13.15
N VAL A 7 -8.71 -24.89 11.86
CA VAL A 7 -9.31 -24.13 10.76
C VAL A 7 -10.81 -24.40 10.65
N ARG A 8 -11.24 -25.65 10.89
CA ARG A 8 -12.66 -26.01 10.88
C ARG A 8 -13.43 -25.36 12.04
N VAL A 9 -12.86 -25.34 13.24
CA VAL A 9 -13.48 -24.69 14.41
C VAL A 9 -13.67 -23.19 14.20
N LEU A 10 -12.71 -22.51 13.54
CA LEU A 10 -12.82 -21.09 13.22
C LEU A 10 -13.81 -20.78 12.08
N ALA A 11 -14.06 -21.74 11.17
CA ALA A 11 -15.01 -21.58 10.08
C ALA A 11 -16.48 -21.88 10.49
N GLU A 12 -16.69 -22.56 11.61
CA GLU A 12 -18.02 -22.91 12.14
C GLU A 12 -18.58 -21.87 13.14
N GLU A 13 -17.87 -20.76 13.41
CA GLU A 13 -18.42 -19.65 14.18
C GLU A 13 -19.41 -18.78 13.34
N PRO A 14 -20.63 -18.53 13.83
CA PRO A 14 -21.71 -17.88 13.07
C PRO A 14 -21.50 -16.38 12.80
N LEU A 15 -20.37 -15.79 13.21
CA LEU A 15 -20.07 -14.37 13.04
C LEU A 15 -19.37 -14.02 11.70
N VAL A 16 -18.93 -15.01 10.91
CA VAL A 16 -18.24 -14.77 9.62
C VAL A 16 -19.20 -14.61 8.44
N ARG A 17 -20.52 -14.64 8.66
CA ARG A 17 -21.53 -14.54 7.59
C ARG A 17 -22.09 -13.14 7.31
N LEU A 18 -21.55 -12.07 7.88
CA LEU A 18 -22.24 -10.77 7.86
C LEU A 18 -21.35 -9.55 7.60
N VAL A 19 -20.63 -9.53 6.47
CA VAL A 19 -20.33 -8.27 5.73
C VAL A 19 -20.24 -8.58 4.22
N VAL A 20 -21.35 -9.03 3.63
CA VAL A 20 -21.56 -8.94 2.18
C VAL A 20 -22.76 -8.02 1.97
N GLY A 21 -22.48 -6.83 1.45
CA GLY A 21 -23.47 -5.89 0.95
C GLY A 21 -23.93 -4.84 1.97
N GLU A 22 -23.41 -3.62 1.86
CA GLU A 22 -24.21 -2.42 1.58
C GLU A 22 -23.35 -1.14 1.73
N GLY A 23 -23.56 -0.20 0.79
CA GLY A 23 -23.50 1.22 1.13
C GLY A 23 -22.41 2.06 0.48
N PHE A 24 -22.53 2.39 -0.82
CA PHE A 24 -22.20 3.74 -1.27
C PHE A 24 -23.26 4.26 -2.25
N ARG A 25 -24.30 4.83 -1.65
CA ARG A 25 -25.32 5.65 -2.31
C ARG A 25 -24.92 7.13 -2.11
N GLY A 26 -24.47 7.76 -3.19
CA GLY A 26 -24.65 9.18 -3.45
C GLY A 26 -23.78 10.20 -2.71
N ILE A 27 -22.88 10.87 -3.44
CA ILE A 27 -22.62 12.30 -3.23
C ILE A 27 -22.62 12.99 -4.60
N VAL A 28 -23.72 13.69 -4.87
CA VAL A 28 -23.78 14.77 -5.86
C VAL A 28 -23.14 16.00 -5.22
N ARG A 29 -22.10 16.58 -5.83
CA ARG A 29 -21.82 18.02 -5.69
C ARG A 29 -21.55 18.67 -7.03
N ARG A 30 -22.56 19.42 -7.43
CA ARG A 30 -22.60 20.48 -8.42
C ARG A 30 -21.71 21.64 -7.95
N VAL A 31 -20.74 22.08 -8.75
CA VAL A 31 -20.26 23.48 -8.71
C VAL A 31 -20.18 24.02 -10.14
N ARG A 32 -20.85 25.15 -10.31
CA ARG A 32 -20.98 25.94 -11.52
C ARG A 32 -20.19 27.23 -11.24
N ARG A 33 -19.51 27.73 -12.29
CA ARG A 33 -19.35 29.16 -12.67
C ARG A 33 -18.01 29.88 -12.35
N GLY A 34 -17.50 30.53 -13.41
CA GLY A 34 -16.51 31.61 -13.45
C GLY A 34 -15.42 31.28 -14.49
N ARG A 35 -15.39 31.75 -15.74
CA ARG A 35 -15.51 33.09 -16.40
C ARG A 35 -14.33 34.04 -16.09
N GLY A 36 -13.50 34.27 -17.12
CA GLY A 36 -12.47 35.32 -17.27
C GLY A 36 -11.18 34.74 -17.86
N SER A 37 -10.86 34.93 -19.17
CA SER A 37 -10.08 36.05 -19.75
C SER A 37 -8.69 36.21 -19.10
N ALA A 38 -7.56 36.41 -19.78
CA ALA A 38 -7.19 36.61 -21.18
C ALA A 38 -5.64 36.56 -21.29
N ALA A 39 -5.16 36.59 -22.54
CA ALA A 39 -3.84 37.09 -23.00
C ALA A 39 -2.58 36.26 -22.69
N ALA A 40 -2.15 35.52 -23.71
CA ALA A 40 -0.75 35.17 -23.93
C ALA A 40 -0.06 36.33 -24.66
N HIS A 41 1.02 36.84 -24.08
CA HIS A 41 2.05 37.60 -24.80
C HIS A 41 3.41 36.99 -24.45
N SER A 42 4.08 36.52 -25.50
CA SER A 42 5.45 36.00 -25.48
C SER A 42 6.48 37.12 -25.46
N GLU A 43 7.66 36.75 -24.95
CA GLU A 43 9.00 37.34 -25.16
C GLU A 43 9.23 38.70 -24.47
N THR A 44 10.33 38.93 -23.72
CA THR A 44 11.73 38.75 -24.13
C THR A 44 12.68 38.58 -22.92
N VAL A 45 13.65 37.67 -23.08
CA VAL A 45 14.98 37.55 -22.41
C VAL A 45 15.86 38.79 -22.82
N PRO A 46 17.01 39.22 -22.19
CA PRO A 46 18.00 38.51 -21.34
C PRO A 46 18.59 39.28 -20.13
N ALA A 47 19.33 38.56 -19.26
CA ALA A 47 20.78 38.77 -19.03
C ALA A 47 21.31 37.88 -17.89
N ILE A 48 22.37 37.13 -18.19
CA ILE A 48 23.21 36.36 -17.26
C ILE A 48 24.16 37.32 -16.51
N PRO A 49 24.49 37.04 -15.25
CA PRO A 49 25.92 36.83 -14.95
C PRO A 49 26.16 35.51 -14.21
N ALA A 50 27.26 34.87 -14.61
CA ALA A 50 27.84 33.70 -13.98
C ALA A 50 28.32 34.03 -12.56
N GLY A 51 28.10 33.11 -11.64
CA GLY A 51 28.67 33.14 -10.30
C GLY A 51 28.64 31.74 -9.74
N GLY A 52 29.82 31.12 -9.66
CA GLY A 52 29.99 29.78 -9.10
C GLY A 52 29.80 29.76 -7.59
N ALA A 53 29.22 28.66 -7.13
CA ALA A 53 29.41 28.04 -5.82
C ALA A 53 28.67 26.70 -5.93
N GLU A 54 29.40 25.60 -6.00
CA GLU A 54 29.64 24.77 -4.82
C GLU A 54 28.39 24.01 -4.38
N GLY A 55 28.50 22.69 -4.48
CA GLY A 55 27.86 21.70 -3.61
C GLY A 55 26.50 22.07 -3.03
N THR A 56 25.46 21.53 -3.64
CA THR A 56 24.62 20.58 -2.91
C THR A 56 24.03 19.65 -3.94
N GLU A 57 24.57 18.43 -3.97
CA GLU A 57 23.70 17.28 -4.16
C GLU A 57 22.51 17.50 -3.22
N THR A 58 21.37 17.94 -3.74
CA THR A 58 20.11 17.46 -3.19
C THR A 58 20.09 15.98 -3.50
N ALA A 59 20.82 15.23 -2.66
CA ALA A 59 20.50 13.86 -2.37
C ALA A 59 19.00 13.88 -2.07
N VAL A 60 18.21 13.47 -3.06
CA VAL A 60 16.89 12.92 -2.79
C VAL A 60 17.19 11.82 -1.80
N THR A 61 16.98 12.15 -0.54
CA THR A 61 17.30 11.29 0.59
C THR A 61 16.65 9.96 0.31
N THR A 62 17.49 8.96 0.04
CA THR A 62 17.17 7.55 0.15
C THR A 62 16.93 7.28 1.64
N VAL A 63 15.82 7.81 2.17
CA VAL A 63 15.42 7.73 3.60
C VAL A 63 15.23 6.28 4.06
N ALA A 64 15.17 5.33 3.13
CA ALA A 64 15.00 3.91 3.41
C ALA A 64 16.30 3.18 3.83
N ASN A 65 17.50 3.70 3.54
CA ASN A 65 18.73 2.91 3.66
C ASN A 65 19.24 2.66 5.10
N GLY A 66 18.53 3.13 6.13
CA GLY A 66 18.91 2.91 7.54
C GLY A 66 17.77 2.54 8.48
N ARG A 67 16.53 2.44 8.00
CA ARG A 67 15.38 2.06 8.83
C ARG A 67 15.13 0.56 8.71
N THR A 68 14.68 -0.07 9.81
CA THR A 68 14.13 -1.43 9.74
C THR A 68 12.75 -1.41 9.08
N GLY A 69 12.26 -2.57 8.64
CA GLY A 69 10.96 -2.72 8.04
C GLY A 69 9.83 -2.35 8.98
N GLU A 70 9.97 -2.63 10.27
CA GLU A 70 9.02 -2.21 11.31
C GLU A 70 9.02 -0.68 11.46
N GLN A 71 10.18 -0.03 11.45
CA GLN A 71 10.27 1.43 11.50
C GLN A 71 9.65 2.09 10.26
N LEU A 72 9.79 1.45 9.09
CA LEU A 72 9.13 1.90 7.87
C LEU A 72 7.62 1.72 7.95
N ALA A 73 7.15 0.57 8.42
CA ALA A 73 5.73 0.34 8.68
C ALA A 73 5.16 1.41 9.62
N GLU A 74 5.80 1.64 10.77
CA GLU A 74 5.34 2.63 11.76
C GLU A 74 5.24 4.04 11.17
N SER A 75 6.19 4.42 10.30
CA SER A 75 6.12 5.72 9.61
C SER A 75 4.92 5.85 8.66
N LEU A 76 4.37 4.73 8.17
CA LEU A 76 3.21 4.66 7.29
C LEU A 76 1.89 4.43 8.04
N LEU A 77 1.94 4.18 9.36
CA LEU A 77 0.76 4.02 10.21
C LEU A 77 0.17 5.35 10.69
N GLN A 78 0.91 6.46 10.52
CA GLN A 78 0.47 7.77 10.96
C GLN A 78 -0.83 8.17 10.26
N GLY A 79 -1.91 8.31 11.02
CA GLY A 79 -3.24 8.66 10.50
C GLY A 79 -4.09 7.48 10.00
N LEU A 80 -3.60 6.24 10.06
CA LEU A 80 -4.41 5.05 9.79
C LEU A 80 -5.27 4.69 11.01
N GLY A 81 -6.59 4.85 10.88
CA GLY A 81 -7.58 4.50 11.91
C GLY A 81 -8.21 3.11 11.78
N ASN A 82 -7.83 2.32 10.77
CA ASN A 82 -8.37 0.98 10.53
C ASN A 82 -7.35 -0.09 10.95
N GLU A 83 -7.67 -0.87 11.98
CA GLU A 83 -6.80 -1.94 12.50
C GLU A 83 -6.40 -2.97 11.45
N TRP A 84 -7.28 -3.28 10.49
CA TRP A 84 -6.97 -4.20 9.41
C TRP A 84 -5.90 -3.65 8.46
N MET A 85 -5.97 -2.34 8.15
CA MET A 85 -4.93 -1.67 7.36
C MET A 85 -3.63 -1.55 8.14
N ARG A 86 -3.70 -1.26 9.45
CA ARG A 86 -2.52 -1.20 10.32
C ARG A 86 -1.81 -2.55 10.38
N ALA A 87 -2.56 -3.63 10.59
CA ALA A 87 -2.04 -4.99 10.60
C ALA A 87 -1.44 -5.38 9.24
N ALA A 88 -2.08 -5.01 8.13
CA ALA A 88 -1.55 -5.23 6.80
C ALA A 88 -0.21 -4.49 6.58
N THR A 89 -0.11 -3.22 6.99
CA THR A 89 1.14 -2.45 6.89
C THR A 89 2.24 -3.06 7.76
N ARG A 90 1.93 -3.49 8.99
CA ARG A 90 2.89 -4.17 9.88
C ARG A 90 3.34 -5.51 9.33
N LEU A 91 2.42 -6.31 8.77
CA LEU A 91 2.76 -7.56 8.08
C LEU A 91 3.78 -7.32 6.97
N LEU A 92 3.61 -6.28 6.17
CA LEU A 92 4.58 -5.92 5.14
C LEU A 92 5.90 -5.42 5.71
N GLY A 93 5.89 -4.72 6.85
CA GLY A 93 7.11 -4.24 7.51
C GLY A 93 7.94 -5.35 8.14
N GLU A 94 7.30 -6.32 8.77
CA GLU A 94 7.99 -7.42 9.43
C GLU A 94 8.45 -8.50 8.44
N HIS A 95 7.79 -8.63 7.29
CA HIS A 95 8.19 -9.62 6.27
C HIS A 95 9.50 -9.20 5.57
N ARG A 96 10.53 -10.03 5.75
CA ARG A 96 11.86 -9.87 5.14
C ARG A 96 12.43 -8.46 5.30
N ASP A 97 12.33 -7.93 6.52
CA ASP A 97 12.74 -6.56 6.85
C ASP A 97 12.13 -5.56 5.85
N GLY A 98 10.80 -5.55 5.73
CA GLY A 98 10.06 -4.58 4.93
C GLY A 98 10.33 -4.61 3.44
N TYR A 99 10.52 -5.80 2.86
CA TYR A 99 10.87 -5.98 1.43
C TYR A 99 9.92 -5.18 0.51
N TRP A 100 8.62 -5.36 0.67
CA TRP A 100 7.61 -4.66 -0.15
C TRP A 100 7.54 -3.17 0.16
N LEU A 101 7.61 -2.78 1.44
CA LEU A 101 7.56 -1.36 1.81
C LEU A 101 8.74 -0.59 1.22
N ARG A 102 9.95 -1.18 1.24
CA ARG A 102 11.12 -0.60 0.58
C ARG A 102 10.90 -0.45 -0.90
N ARG A 103 10.44 -1.51 -1.56
CA ARG A 103 10.17 -1.47 -3.00
C ARG A 103 9.14 -0.39 -3.36
N PHE A 104 8.06 -0.27 -2.58
CA PHE A 104 7.03 0.76 -2.79
C PHE A 104 7.56 2.18 -2.60
N LEU A 105 8.55 2.37 -1.72
CA LEU A 105 9.17 3.66 -1.45
C LEU A 105 10.30 3.98 -2.44
N ASP A 106 10.99 2.97 -2.94
CA ASP A 106 12.15 3.07 -3.84
C ASP A 106 11.75 3.34 -5.30
N GLU A 107 10.50 3.08 -5.69
CA GLU A 107 10.11 3.16 -7.08
C GLU A 107 10.08 4.60 -7.65
N GLN A 108 11.06 4.81 -8.52
CA GLN A 108 11.32 5.90 -9.46
C GLN A 108 10.44 5.84 -10.72
N ASP A 109 9.29 5.14 -10.67
CA ASP A 109 8.43 4.94 -11.84
C ASP A 109 7.31 6.01 -11.84
N PRO A 110 7.29 6.95 -12.80
CA PRO A 110 6.27 7.99 -12.86
C PRO A 110 4.90 7.37 -13.19
N GLN A 111 4.15 7.04 -12.15
CA GLN A 111 2.80 6.48 -12.25
C GLN A 111 1.73 7.54 -11.93
N PRO A 112 0.54 7.43 -12.54
CA PRO A 112 -0.63 8.18 -12.10
C PRO A 112 -0.85 8.00 -10.59
N GLU A 113 -1.28 9.05 -9.90
CA GLU A 113 -1.43 9.04 -8.43
C GLU A 113 -2.23 7.85 -7.90
N HIS A 114 -3.31 7.46 -8.60
CA HIS A 114 -4.17 6.34 -8.21
C HIS A 114 -3.51 4.95 -8.32
N LEU A 115 -2.38 4.84 -9.02
CA LEU A 115 -1.59 3.61 -9.20
C LEU A 115 -0.28 3.61 -8.42
N GLN A 116 0.07 4.70 -7.73
CA GLN A 116 1.22 4.73 -6.84
C GLN A 116 0.97 3.78 -5.67
N TYR A 117 2.01 3.07 -5.22
CA TYR A 117 1.89 2.17 -4.06
C TYR A 117 1.81 2.90 -2.71
N VAL A 118 2.27 4.14 -2.67
CA VAL A 118 2.19 5.02 -1.50
C VAL A 118 1.40 6.26 -1.87
N ASP A 119 0.29 6.48 -1.19
CA ASP A 119 -0.45 7.73 -1.26
C ASP A 119 0.28 8.79 -0.41
N ARG A 120 0.72 9.86 -1.08
CA ARG A 120 1.41 11.00 -0.47
C ARG A 120 0.58 12.29 -0.50
N SER A 121 -0.69 12.20 -0.90
CA SER A 121 -1.58 13.36 -1.04
C SER A 121 -2.08 13.90 0.31
N GLY A 122 -2.08 13.04 1.34
CA GLY A 122 -2.49 13.39 2.71
C GLY A 122 -1.38 13.98 3.58
N THR A 123 -1.72 14.35 4.81
CA THR A 123 -0.78 14.88 5.82
C THR A 123 0.35 13.91 6.15
N HIS A 124 0.06 12.60 6.07
CA HIS A 124 1.02 11.54 6.30
C HIS A 124 0.98 10.55 5.13
N PRO A 125 2.14 10.07 4.64
CA PRO A 125 2.16 9.05 3.61
C PRO A 125 1.56 7.74 4.12
N SER A 126 0.79 7.05 3.29
CA SER A 126 0.19 5.76 3.62
C SER A 126 0.22 4.79 2.45
N VAL A 127 0.04 3.50 2.70
CA VAL A 127 0.00 2.49 1.65
C VAL A 127 -1.30 2.63 0.84
N ASN A 128 -1.19 2.80 -0.47
CA ASN A 128 -2.33 2.82 -1.39
C ASN A 128 -2.73 1.37 -1.75
N TRP A 129 -3.54 0.76 -0.88
CA TRP A 129 -4.00 -0.62 -1.06
C TRP A 129 -4.82 -0.85 -2.33
N ILE A 130 -5.59 0.16 -2.77
CA ILE A 130 -6.38 0.08 -4.01
C ILE A 130 -5.45 0.05 -5.22
N GLY A 131 -4.44 0.92 -5.25
CA GLY A 131 -3.42 0.93 -6.30
C GLY A 131 -2.67 -0.39 -6.39
N ILE A 132 -2.26 -0.94 -5.23
CA ILE A 132 -1.63 -2.28 -5.15
C ILE A 132 -2.57 -3.36 -5.70
N ALA A 133 -3.84 -3.37 -5.29
CA ALA A 133 -4.81 -4.37 -5.73
C ALA A 133 -5.00 -4.37 -7.25
N HIS A 134 -5.16 -3.20 -7.86
CA HIS A 134 -5.27 -3.07 -9.31
C HIS A 134 -4.04 -3.60 -10.05
N ARG A 135 -2.85 -3.38 -9.49
CA ARG A 135 -1.58 -3.87 -10.05
C ARG A 135 -1.44 -5.40 -9.90
N LEU A 136 -1.94 -5.97 -8.81
CA LEU A 136 -1.95 -7.42 -8.59
C LEU A 136 -2.94 -8.17 -9.50
N MET A 137 -4.05 -7.52 -9.85
CA MET A 137 -5.12 -8.11 -10.67
C MET A 137 -4.93 -7.84 -12.16
N ASN A 138 -3.91 -7.06 -12.55
CA ASN A 138 -3.68 -6.61 -13.93
C ASN A 138 -4.94 -5.98 -14.58
N GLU A 139 -5.83 -5.40 -13.77
CA GLU A 139 -7.13 -4.87 -14.23
C GLU A 139 -6.98 -3.64 -15.12
N PHE A 140 -5.80 -3.03 -15.13
CA PHE A 140 -5.48 -1.89 -15.99
C PHE A 140 -4.24 -2.18 -16.84
N PRO A 141 -4.40 -2.62 -18.09
CA PRO A 141 -3.33 -2.58 -19.09
C PRO A 141 -3.01 -1.15 -19.56
N LEU A 142 -3.49 -0.11 -18.86
CA LEU A 142 -3.35 1.30 -19.23
C LEU A 142 -2.00 1.91 -18.87
N THR A 143 -1.11 1.16 -18.23
CA THR A 143 0.25 1.59 -17.90
C THR A 143 1.26 0.61 -18.47
N ASP A 144 2.29 1.09 -19.17
CA ASP A 144 3.47 0.32 -19.60
C ASP A 144 4.32 -0.18 -18.41
N ALA A 145 3.85 0.07 -17.18
CA ALA A 145 4.52 -0.30 -15.96
C ALA A 145 4.55 -1.83 -15.79
N PRO A 146 5.73 -2.43 -15.58
CA PRO A 146 5.88 -3.88 -15.48
C PRO A 146 5.01 -4.45 -14.36
N PRO A 147 4.54 -5.70 -14.46
CA PRO A 147 3.75 -6.32 -13.40
C PRO A 147 4.54 -6.36 -12.10
N VAL A 148 3.84 -6.42 -10.96
CA VAL A 148 4.46 -6.60 -9.64
C VAL A 148 5.22 -7.93 -9.65
N GLN A 149 6.52 -7.87 -9.38
CA GLN A 149 7.41 -9.04 -9.38
C GLN A 149 7.96 -9.32 -8.00
N GLY A 150 7.96 -10.59 -7.62
CA GLY A 150 8.55 -11.12 -6.39
C GLY A 150 8.59 -12.65 -6.45
N SER A 151 9.25 -13.27 -5.49
CA SER A 151 9.16 -14.71 -5.26
C SER A 151 7.73 -15.13 -4.91
N ARG A 152 7.45 -16.43 -4.98
CA ARG A 152 6.10 -16.95 -4.68
C ARG A 152 5.63 -16.57 -3.28
N SER A 153 6.49 -16.66 -2.27
CA SER A 153 6.12 -16.32 -0.90
C SER A 153 5.96 -14.81 -0.70
N GLU A 154 6.83 -13.98 -1.28
CA GLU A 154 6.68 -12.52 -1.29
C GLU A 154 5.35 -12.10 -1.91
N MET A 155 5.00 -12.68 -3.06
CA MET A 155 3.72 -12.41 -3.72
C MET A 155 2.51 -12.88 -2.89
N ALA A 156 2.64 -14.00 -2.19
CA ALA A 156 1.58 -14.48 -1.30
C ALA A 156 1.37 -13.55 -0.10
N VAL A 157 2.45 -13.12 0.57
CA VAL A 157 2.37 -12.16 1.67
C VAL A 157 1.75 -10.84 1.21
N LEU A 158 2.13 -10.34 0.03
CA LEU A 158 1.54 -9.13 -0.53
C LEU A 158 0.03 -9.28 -0.79
N ARG A 159 -0.40 -10.42 -1.38
CA ARG A 159 -1.82 -10.71 -1.61
C ARG A 159 -2.60 -10.80 -0.30
N ILE A 160 -2.03 -11.44 0.72
CA ILE A 160 -2.64 -11.54 2.06
C ILE A 160 -2.77 -10.15 2.68
N ALA A 161 -1.71 -9.33 2.68
CA ALA A 161 -1.77 -7.97 3.20
C ALA A 161 -2.81 -7.11 2.47
N THR A 162 -2.87 -7.20 1.13
CA THR A 162 -3.85 -6.46 0.32
C THR A 162 -5.29 -6.90 0.63
N ALA A 163 -5.50 -8.20 0.88
CA ALA A 163 -6.80 -8.73 1.27
C ALA A 163 -7.19 -8.35 2.70
N LEU A 164 -6.22 -8.34 3.64
CA LEU A 164 -6.44 -7.83 5.00
C LEU A 164 -6.89 -6.38 4.97
N ALA A 165 -6.27 -5.55 4.12
CA ALA A 165 -6.69 -4.17 3.91
C ALA A 165 -8.05 -4.02 3.20
N GLY A 166 -8.70 -5.12 2.80
CA GLY A 166 -10.00 -5.13 2.12
C GLY A 166 -9.96 -4.73 0.64
N ALA A 167 -8.78 -4.68 0.03
CA ALA A 167 -8.60 -4.15 -1.32
C ALA A 167 -8.62 -5.20 -2.43
N ALA A 168 -8.43 -6.49 -2.12
CA ALA A 168 -8.44 -7.56 -3.11
C ALA A 168 -9.00 -8.89 -2.56
N PRO A 169 -9.62 -9.73 -3.40
CA PRO A 169 -9.98 -11.09 -3.02
C PRO A 169 -8.75 -11.98 -2.81
N LEU A 170 -8.82 -12.91 -1.85
CA LEU A 170 -7.73 -13.82 -1.52
C LEU A 170 -8.10 -15.28 -1.84
N ASN A 171 -7.26 -15.95 -2.61
CA ASN A 171 -7.24 -17.42 -2.63
C ASN A 171 -6.38 -17.90 -1.47
N LEU A 172 -7.01 -18.18 -0.33
CA LEU A 172 -6.31 -18.53 0.91
C LEU A 172 -5.46 -19.78 0.74
N LYS A 173 -6.01 -20.87 0.18
CA LYS A 173 -5.30 -22.13 0.00
C LYS A 173 -4.01 -21.94 -0.82
N ALA A 174 -4.12 -21.33 -2.00
CA ALA A 174 -2.96 -21.12 -2.87
C ALA A 174 -1.92 -20.19 -2.24
N SER A 175 -2.35 -19.22 -1.43
CA SER A 175 -1.45 -18.29 -0.74
C SER A 175 -0.72 -18.95 0.42
N LEU A 176 -1.38 -19.83 1.18
CA LEU A 176 -0.77 -20.54 2.30
C LEU A 176 0.19 -21.65 1.86
N GLU A 177 -0.06 -22.31 0.72
CA GLU A 177 0.77 -23.41 0.20
C GLU A 177 2.23 -23.01 -0.11
N VAL A 178 2.51 -21.72 -0.26
CA VAL A 178 3.83 -21.20 -0.63
C VAL A 178 4.56 -20.50 0.51
N LEU A 179 3.94 -20.38 1.69
CA LEU A 179 4.56 -19.77 2.87
C LEU A 179 5.34 -20.81 3.65
N ASP A 180 6.48 -20.39 4.20
CA ASP A 180 7.14 -21.17 5.24
C ASP A 180 6.48 -20.97 6.62
N GLU A 181 6.91 -21.74 7.61
CA GLU A 181 6.38 -21.70 8.97
C GLU A 181 6.54 -20.32 9.63
N THR A 182 7.61 -19.59 9.34
CA THR A 182 7.86 -18.26 9.91
C THR A 182 6.91 -17.24 9.29
N GLU A 183 6.75 -17.29 7.97
CA GLU A 183 5.81 -16.45 7.22
C GLU A 183 4.35 -16.75 7.62
N LEU A 184 4.02 -18.02 7.88
CA LEU A 184 2.69 -18.41 8.35
C LEU A 184 2.36 -17.82 9.73
N ARG A 185 3.30 -17.93 10.69
CA ARG A 185 3.13 -17.33 12.03
C ARG A 185 3.01 -15.81 11.96
N LEU A 186 3.74 -15.19 11.03
CA LEU A 186 3.66 -13.76 10.79
C LEU A 186 2.25 -13.35 10.34
N VAL A 187 1.69 -14.08 9.37
CA VAL A 187 0.31 -13.87 8.89
C VAL A 187 -0.72 -14.09 9.99
N GLN A 188 -0.57 -15.16 10.78
CA GLN A 188 -1.47 -15.42 11.90
C GLN A 188 -1.44 -14.28 12.92
N ARG A 189 -0.26 -13.80 13.30
CA ARG A 189 -0.11 -12.65 14.21
C ARG A 189 -0.80 -11.41 13.67
N ALA A 190 -0.64 -11.11 12.37
CA ALA A 190 -1.29 -9.96 11.74
C ALA A 190 -2.82 -10.07 11.78
N ILE A 191 -3.37 -11.26 11.48
CA ILE A 191 -4.82 -11.51 11.54
C ILE A 191 -5.33 -11.36 12.98
N THR A 192 -4.64 -11.94 13.96
CA THR A 192 -5.02 -11.84 15.37
C THR A 192 -5.01 -10.38 15.83
N ALA A 193 -3.95 -9.63 15.54
CA ALA A 193 -3.84 -8.21 15.88
C ALA A 193 -4.98 -7.38 15.28
N ALA A 194 -5.33 -7.62 14.02
CA ALA A 194 -6.45 -6.94 13.36
C ALA A 194 -7.80 -7.27 14.02
N ALA A 195 -8.00 -8.52 14.43
CA ALA A 195 -9.25 -8.98 15.02
C ALA A 195 -9.44 -8.54 16.48
N THR A 196 -8.37 -8.47 17.26
CA THR A 196 -8.42 -8.09 18.68
C THR A 196 -8.20 -6.59 18.90
N GLY A 197 -7.66 -5.88 17.91
CA GLY A 197 -7.16 -4.51 18.07
C GLY A 197 -5.90 -4.42 18.92
N GLU A 198 -5.28 -5.56 19.25
CA GLU A 198 -4.03 -5.59 20.02
C GLU A 198 -2.86 -5.10 19.16
N GLY A 199 -2.10 -4.15 19.71
CA GLY A 199 -1.05 -3.42 19.00
C GLY A 199 -1.36 -1.95 18.74
N CYS A 200 -2.41 -1.38 19.34
CA CYS A 200 -2.58 0.06 19.47
C CYS A 200 -1.51 0.69 20.39
#